data_AF-A0AAV5T9Y4-F1
#
_entry.id   AF-A0AAV5T9Y4-F1
#
_cell.length_a   1.000
_cell.length_b   1.000
_cell.length_c   1.000
_cell.angle_alpha   90.00
_cell.angle_beta   90.00
_cell.angle_gamma   90.00
#
_symmetry.space_group_name_H-M   'P 1'
#
loop_
_entity.id
_entity.type
_entity.pdbx_description
1 polymer ?
#
loop_
_entity_poly.entity_id
_entity_poly.type
_entity_poly.pdbx_seq_one_letter_code
_entity_poly.pdbx_strand_id
1 'polypeptide(L)' 'IKPVLHQDLFPPIAEAQKPAKMPNRLRDSAQLFGEMLRSKFLTSSAFILFLNKKDLFWKKLPTHALDRYIGGY' A
#
# COMPACT_ATOMS: atom_id res chain seq x y z
N ILE A 1 23.53 -37.17 34.51
CA ILE A 1 23.78 -36.06 33.57
C ILE A 1 22.41 -35.55 33.16
N LYS A 2 21.99 -34.36 33.61
CA LYS A 2 20.67 -33.80 33.27
C LYS A 2 20.73 -33.23 31.83
N PRO A 3 19.77 -33.52 30.94
CA PRO A 3 19.80 -32.99 29.59
C PRO A 3 19.44 -31.50 29.63
N VAL A 4 20.28 -30.68 28.98
CA VAL A 4 20.05 -29.25 28.83
C VAL A 4 18.96 -29.06 27.78
N LEU A 5 17.86 -28.41 28.17
CA LEU A 5 16.77 -28.09 27.26
C LEU A 5 17.22 -26.96 26.32
N HIS A 6 17.09 -27.17 25.01
CA HIS A 6 17.54 -26.27 23.93
C HIS A 6 16.79 -24.92 23.85
N GLN A 7 16.11 -24.48 24.92
CA GLN A 7 15.28 -23.27 24.93
C GLN A 7 16.06 -21.98 25.18
N ASP A 8 17.34 -22.06 25.58
CA ASP A 8 18.14 -20.88 25.93
C ASP A 8 19.07 -20.38 24.81
N LEU A 9 19.08 -21.04 23.64
CA LEU A 9 19.99 -20.73 22.52
C LEU A 9 19.48 -19.66 21.56
N PHE A 10 18.19 -19.31 21.65
CA PHE A 10 17.59 -18.28 20.82
C PHE A 10 16.88 -17.29 21.75
N PRO A 11 17.27 -16.00 21.76
CA PRO A 11 16.47 -15.00 22.45
C PRO A 11 15.02 -15.08 21.93
N PRO A 12 14.01 -14.85 22.78
CA PRO A 12 12.62 -14.82 22.32
C PRO A 12 12.59 -13.87 21.14
N ILE A 13 12.07 -14.37 20.02
CA ILE A 13 11.94 -13.61 18.77
C ILE A 13 11.19 -12.35 19.16
N ALA A 14 11.93 -11.26 19.36
CA ALA A 14 11.41 -10.00 19.80
C ALA A 14 10.27 -9.68 18.85
N GLU A 15 9.08 -9.49 19.44
CA GLU A 15 7.83 -9.07 18.84
C GLU A 15 7.96 -8.83 17.34
N ALA A 16 7.49 -9.78 16.52
CA ALA A 16 7.42 -9.61 15.08
C ALA A 16 6.86 -8.20 14.80
N GLN A 17 7.76 -7.29 14.40
CA GLN A 17 7.43 -5.89 14.20
C GLN A 17 6.22 -5.87 13.27
N LYS A 18 5.08 -5.39 13.76
CA LYS A 18 3.87 -5.21 12.92
C LYS A 18 4.37 -4.55 11.64
N PRO A 19 4.21 -5.17 10.46
CA PRO A 19 4.74 -4.60 9.24
C PRO A 19 4.19 -3.19 9.14
N ALA A 20 5.08 -2.20 9.06
CA ALA A 20 4.73 -0.80 8.93
C ALA A 20 3.61 -0.71 7.89
N LYS A 21 2.47 -0.11 8.28
CA LYS A 21 1.24 -0.09 7.49
C LYS A 21 1.59 0.41 6.09
N MET A 22 1.66 -0.51 5.11
CA MET A 22 2.12 -0.15 3.77
C MET A 22 1.21 0.98 3.25
N PRO A 23 1.78 2.07 2.70
CA PRO A 23 1.01 3.19 2.23
C PRO A 23 0.03 2.74 1.14
N ASN A 24 -1.17 3.32 1.14
CA ASN A 24 -2.19 3.00 0.15
C ASN A 24 -1.66 3.37 -1.25
N ARG A 25 -1.46 2.36 -2.10
CA ARG A 25 -0.88 2.54 -3.46
C ARG A 25 -1.66 3.50 -4.35
N LEU A 26 -2.98 3.60 -4.17
CA LEU A 26 -3.80 4.55 -4.92
C LEU A 26 -3.51 5.99 -4.48
N ARG A 27 -3.34 6.24 -3.17
CA ARG A 27 -2.96 7.57 -2.65
C ARG A 27 -1.60 7.99 -3.18
N ASP A 28 -0.64 7.07 -3.17
CA ASP A 28 0.71 7.31 -3.70
C ASP A 28 0.68 7.65 -5.20
N SER A 29 -0.07 6.88 -5.99
CA SER A 29 -0.25 7.15 -7.42
C SER A 29 -0.93 8.50 -7.70
N ALA A 30 -1.91 8.89 -6.88
CA ALA A 30 -2.59 10.18 -6.99
C ALA A 30 -1.66 11.34 -6.62
N GLN A 31 -0.83 11.19 -5.59
CA GLN A 31 0.17 12.18 -5.22
C GLN A 31 1.18 12.38 -6.36
N LEU A 32 1.73 11.29 -6.90
CA LEU A 32 2.68 11.33 -8.01
C LEU A 32 2.08 12.01 -9.24
N PHE A 33 0.84 11.68 -9.60
CA PHE A 33 0.15 12.34 -10.72
C PHE A 33 -0.03 13.85 -10.45
N GLY A 34 -0.36 14.24 -9.22
CA GLY A 34 -0.43 15.65 -8.83
C GLY A 34 0.91 16.38 -8.91
N GLU A 35 2.01 15.72 -8.59
CA GLU A 35 3.37 16.26 -8.77
C GLU A 35 3.72 16.43 -10.25
N MET A 36 3.32 15.48 -11.10
CA MET A 36 3.48 15.58 -12.56
C MET A 36 2.71 16.77 -13.13
N LEU A 37 1.47 17.00 -12.69
CA LEU A 37 0.65 18.14 -13.13
C LEU A 37 1.27 19.50 -12.75
N ARG A 38 2.04 19.56 -11.65
CA ARG A 38 2.74 20.78 -11.19
C ARG A 38 4.16 20.89 -11.74
N SER A 39 4.61 19.93 -12.53
CA SER A 39 5.96 19.94 -13.09
C SER A 39 6.11 21.06 -14.11
N LYS A 40 7.05 21.98 -13.86
CA LYS A 40 7.42 23.05 -14.80
C LYS A 40 7.83 22.54 -16.19
N PHE A 41 8.27 21.29 -16.27
CA PHE A 41 8.70 20.65 -17.52
C PHE A 41 7.55 20.09 -18.35
N LEU A 42 6.37 19.89 -17.75
CA LEU A 42 5.20 19.31 -18.41
C LEU A 42 4.08 20.34 -18.64
N THR A 43 4.36 21.63 -18.42
CA THR A 43 3.38 22.73 -18.47
C THR A 43 2.64 22.83 -19.82
N SER A 44 3.31 22.52 -20.93
CA SER A 44 2.71 22.54 -22.28
C SER A 44 2.23 21.17 -22.75
N SER A 45 2.35 20.13 -21.93
CA SER A 45 1.99 18.76 -22.29
C SER A 45 0.54 18.47 -21.91
N ALA A 46 -0.16 17.72 -22.77
CA ALA A 46 -1.45 17.14 -22.43
C ALA A 46 -1.27 15.86 -21.62
N PHE A 47 -2.16 15.65 -20.64
CA PHE A 47 -2.21 14.42 -19.86
C PHE A 47 -3.45 13.61 -20.22
N ILE A 48 -3.26 12.32 -20.47
CA ILE A 48 -4.34 11.35 -20.66
C ILE A 48 -4.27 10.36 -19.50
N LEU A 49 -5.34 10.27 -18.71
CA LEU A 49 -5.42 9.38 -17.56
C LEU A 49 -6.11 8.07 -17.93
N PHE A 50 -5.38 6.97 -17.89
CA PHE A 50 -5.94 5.63 -18.05
C PHE A 50 -6.21 4.98 -16.70
N LEU A 51 -7.49 4.84 -16.36
CA LEU A 51 -7.93 4.09 -15.18
C LEU A 51 -7.94 2.58 -15.49
N ASN A 52 -6.76 1.97 -15.40
CA ASN A 52 -6.54 0.57 -15.75
C ASN A 52 -7.11 -0.41 -14.72
N LYS A 53 -7.36 -1.65 -15.16
CA LYS A 53 -7.88 -2.78 -14.34
C LYS A 53 -9.32 -2.60 -13.84
N LYS A 54 -10.17 -1.96 -14.65
CA LYS A 54 -11.60 -1.76 -14.36
C LYS A 54 -12.30 -3.08 -14.02
N ASP A 55 -11.99 -4.14 -14.76
CA ASP A 55 -12.52 -5.49 -14.54
C ASP A 55 -12.19 -6.03 -13.13
N LEU A 56 -10.96 -5.85 -12.67
CA LEU A 56 -10.53 -6.27 -11.34
C LEU A 56 -11.16 -5.41 -10.24
N PHE A 57 -11.31 -4.11 -10.49
CA PHE A 57 -11.97 -3.19 -9.56
C PHE A 57 -13.41 -3.63 -9.28
N TRP A 58 -14.19 -3.91 -10.34
CA TRP A 58 -15.57 -4.38 -10.19
C TRP A 58 -15.68 -5.70 -9.43
N LYS A 59 -14.75 -6.64 -9.66
CA LYS A 59 -14.71 -7.92 -8.92
C LYS A 59 -14.39 -7.74 -7.45
N LYS A 60 -13.60 -6.72 -7.09
CA LYS A 60 -13.14 -6.46 -5.72
C LYS A 60 -14.07 -5.57 -4.91
N LEU A 61 -14.86 -4.72 -5.56
CA LEU A 61 -15.73 -3.76 -4.87
C LEU A 61 -16.69 -4.41 -3.86
N PRO A 62 -17.31 -5.59 -4.13
CA PRO A 62 -18.20 -6.24 -3.16
C PRO A 62 -17.48 -6.76 -1.91
N THR A 63 -16.22 -7.19 -2.02
CA THR A 63 -15.45 -7.76 -0.91
C THR A 63 -14.57 -6.73 -0.20
N HIS A 64 -14.23 -5.65 -0.91
CA HIS A 64 -13.37 -4.56 -0.47
C HIS A 64 -14.08 -3.23 -0.70
N ALA A 65 -15.01 -2.92 0.20
CA ALA A 65 -15.74 -1.66 0.18
C ALA A 65 -14.77 -0.46 0.23
N LEU A 66 -15.08 0.57 -0.57
CA LEU A 66 -14.17 1.68 -0.84
C LEU A 66 -14.03 2.64 0.35
N ASP A 67 -15.09 2.79 1.14
CA ASP A 67 -15.19 3.55 2.39
C ASP A 67 -14.08 3.18 3.40
N ARG A 68 -13.69 1.90 3.44
CA ARG A 68 -12.61 1.40 4.31
C ARG A 68 -11.23 1.96 3.96
N TYR A 69 -11.05 2.45 2.74
CA TYR A 69 -9.76 2.92 2.21
C TYR A 69 -9.76 4.42 1.89
N ILE A 70 -10.92 5.00 1.58
CA ILE A 70 -11.10 6.39 1.19
C ILE A 70 -12.22 6.98 2.04
N GLY A 71 -11.88 7.84 3.01
CA GLY A 71 -12.87 8.55 3.81
C GLY A 71 -13.61 9.60 2.98
N GLY A 72 -14.92 9.70 3.16
CA GLY A 72 -15.78 10.66 2.46
C GLY A 72 -16.31 10.19 1.09
N TYR A 73 -16.16 8.91 0.77
CA TYR A 73 -16.90 8.22 -0.28
C TYR A 73 -18.22 7.68 0.29
#